data_AF-X1H450-F1
#
_entry.id   AF-X1H450-F1
#
_cell.length_a   1.000
_cell.length_b   1.000
_cell.length_c   1.000
_cell.angle_alpha   90.00
_cell.angle_beta   90.00
_cell.angle_gamma   90.00
#
_symmetry.space_group_name_H-M   'P 1'
#
loop_
_entity.id
_entity.type
_entity.pdbx_description
1 polymer ?
#
loop_
_entity_poly.entity_id
_entity_poly.type
_entity_poly.pdbx_seq_one_letter_code
_entity_poly.pdbx_strand_id
1 'polypeptide(L)' 'MRINTTIVHGKGMTFDPVSRAIAPPIHMAAVFSFKSAEHGAKLFTGEEEGYIYTRLSNPTLKILEEKMASLCPPINFVVL' A
#
# COMPACT_ATOMS: atom_id res chain seq x y z
N MET A 1 -4.88 18.93 -8.72
CA MET A 1 -6.20 18.28 -8.73
C MET A 1 -7.08 18.95 -7.67
N ARG A 2 -8.39 19.15 -7.90
CA ARG A 2 -9.29 19.73 -6.88
C ARG A 2 -9.55 18.72 -5.76
N ILE A 3 -9.85 19.18 -4.54
CA ILE A 3 -10.03 18.32 -3.36
C ILE A 3 -11.04 17.19 -3.57
N ASN A 4 -12.20 17.47 -4.17
CA ASN A 4 -13.22 16.45 -4.46
C ASN A 4 -12.69 15.34 -5.37
N THR A 5 -11.88 15.69 -6.36
CA THR A 5 -11.26 14.73 -7.26
C THR A 5 -10.16 13.94 -6.54
N THR A 6 -9.38 14.57 -5.65
CA THR A 6 -8.37 13.89 -4.83
C THR A 6 -8.98 12.87 -3.87
N ILE A 7 -10.16 13.15 -3.30
CA ILE A 7 -10.86 12.21 -2.41
C ILE A 7 -11.19 10.91 -3.16
N VAL A 8 -11.69 11.01 -4.39
CA VAL A 8 -12.08 9.84 -5.18
C VAL A 8 -10.86 9.20 -5.86
N HIS A 9 -10.08 9.99 -6.61
CA HIS A 9 -9.03 9.56 -7.53
C HIS A 9 -7.61 9.96 -7.09
N GLY A 10 -7.42 10.23 -5.79
CA GLY A 10 -6.12 10.59 -5.24
C GLY A 10 -5.06 9.50 -5.38
N LYS A 11 -3.91 9.75 -4.78
CA LYS A 11 -2.74 8.87 -4.85
C LYS A 11 -3.11 7.41 -4.45
N GLY A 12 -2.54 6.44 -5.15
CA GLY A 12 -2.80 5.02 -4.96
C GLY A 12 -4.02 4.47 -5.71
N MET A 13 -4.89 5.31 -6.29
CA MET A 13 -6.00 4.86 -7.14
C MET A 13 -5.55 4.74 -8.61
N THR A 14 -5.21 3.52 -9.02
CA THR A 14 -4.85 3.17 -10.40
C THR A 14 -5.52 1.85 -10.80
N PHE A 15 -5.52 1.52 -12.09
CA PHE A 15 -5.98 0.22 -12.53
C PHE A 15 -5.01 -0.89 -12.08
N ASP A 16 -5.55 -2.03 -11.66
CA ASP A 16 -4.76 -3.22 -11.40
C ASP A 16 -4.15 -3.73 -12.73
N PRO A 17 -2.82 -3.90 -12.84
CA PRO A 17 -2.18 -4.26 -14.09
C PRO A 17 -2.53 -5.67 -14.59
N VAL A 18 -3.00 -6.56 -13.70
CA VAL A 18 -3.32 -7.96 -14.03
C VAL A 18 -4.76 -8.09 -14.54
N SER A 19 -5.73 -7.61 -13.76
CA SER A 19 -7.17 -7.76 -14.00
C SER A 19 -7.81 -6.57 -14.71
N ARG A 20 -7.11 -5.44 -14.82
CA ARG A 20 -7.63 -4.15 -15.32
C ARG A 20 -8.76 -3.56 -14.47
N ALA A 21 -9.00 -4.10 -13.26
CA ALA A 21 -9.97 -3.54 -12.33
C ALA A 21 -9.58 -2.12 -11.91
N ILE A 22 -10.57 -1.22 -11.85
CA ILE A 22 -10.37 0.17 -11.37
C ILE A 22 -10.39 0.22 -9.84
N ALA A 23 -11.22 -0.63 -9.21
CA ALA A 23 -11.21 -0.77 -7.76
C ALA A 23 -9.94 -1.54 -7.35
N PRO A 24 -9.15 -1.03 -6.38
CA PRO A 24 -7.99 -1.75 -5.88
C PRO A 24 -8.38 -3.12 -5.29
N PRO A 25 -7.52 -4.15 -5.45
CA PRO A 25 -7.74 -5.44 -4.81
C PRO A 25 -7.77 -5.35 -3.27
N ILE A 26 -8.53 -6.25 -2.64
CA ILE A 26 -8.57 -6.38 -1.19
C ILE A 26 -7.63 -7.52 -0.78
N HIS A 27 -6.51 -7.19 -0.15
CA HIS A 27 -5.51 -8.14 0.33
C HIS A 27 -5.82 -8.59 1.77
N MET A 28 -6.84 -9.45 1.93
CA MET A 28 -7.19 -10.08 3.21
C MET A 28 -6.23 -11.23 3.55
N ALA A 29 -4.98 -10.90 3.87
CA ALA A 29 -3.95 -11.85 4.25
C ALA A 29 -3.26 -11.40 5.55
N ALA A 30 -2.86 -12.33 6.40
CA ALA A 30 -2.06 -12.02 7.59
C ALA A 30 -0.56 -11.89 7.28
N VAL A 31 -0.05 -12.73 6.37
CA VAL A 31 1.37 -12.84 5.99
C VAL A 31 1.51 -12.89 4.47
N PHE A 32 2.65 -12.46 3.95
CA PHE A 32 3.00 -12.48 2.53
C PHE A 32 4.20 -13.41 2.31
N SER A 33 4.18 -14.18 1.21
CA SER A 33 5.27 -15.09 0.87
C SER A 33 6.49 -14.35 0.31
N PHE A 34 7.67 -14.93 0.51
CA PHE A 34 8.91 -14.44 -0.09
C PHE A 34 9.27 -15.23 -1.35
N LYS A 35 9.96 -14.58 -2.29
CA LYS A 35 10.46 -15.23 -3.51
C LYS A 35 11.62 -16.22 -3.19
N SER A 36 12.43 -15.91 -2.17
CA SER A 36 13.51 -16.73 -1.62
C SER A 36 13.84 -16.31 -0.19
N ALA A 37 14.74 -17.04 0.48
CA ALA A 37 15.22 -16.67 1.81
C ALA A 37 15.98 -15.33 1.81
N GLU A 38 16.78 -15.11 0.76
CA GLU A 38 17.55 -13.87 0.54
C GLU A 38 16.62 -12.67 0.33
N HIS A 39 15.53 -12.84 -0.42
CA HIS A 39 14.51 -11.81 -0.57
C HIS A 39 13.87 -11.45 0.79
N GLY A 40 13.55 -12.45 1.62
CA GLY A 40 13.08 -12.21 2.98
C GLY A 40 14.07 -11.38 3.81
N ALA A 41 15.36 -11.75 3.79
CA ALA A 41 16.41 -11.03 4.52
C ALA A 41 16.53 -9.55 4.09
N LYS A 42 16.42 -9.26 2.79
CA LYS A 42 16.44 -7.88 2.26
C LYS A 42 15.23 -7.06 2.71
N LEU A 43 14.05 -7.67 2.76
CA LEU A 43 12.85 -7.00 3.27
C LEU A 43 12.98 -6.64 4.76
N PHE A 44 13.54 -7.54 5.59
CA PHE A 44 13.70 -7.29 7.02
C PHE A 44 14.79 -6.27 7.35
N THR A 45 15.84 -6.19 6.53
CA THR A 45 16.92 -5.20 6.68
C THR A 45 16.56 -3.84 6.09
N GLY A 46 15.48 -3.75 5.31
CA GLY A 46 15.05 -2.54 4.62
C GLY A 46 15.85 -2.26 3.34
N GLU A 47 16.64 -3.22 2.86
CA GLU A 47 17.34 -3.13 1.58
C GLU A 47 16.40 -3.23 0.37
N GLU A 48 15.24 -3.89 0.54
CA GLU A 48 14.18 -3.98 -0.46
C GLU A 48 12.84 -3.58 0.16
N GLU A 49 12.00 -2.86 -0.58
CA GLU A 49 10.63 -2.55 -0.16
C GLU A 49 9.69 -3.72 -0.47
N GLY A 50 8.78 -4.01 0.46
CA GLY A 50 7.77 -5.02 0.24
C GLY A 50 6.91 -5.28 1.48
N TYR A 51 6.14 -6.35 1.41
CA TYR A 51 5.20 -6.74 2.45
C TYR A 51 5.65 -8.02 3.13
N ILE A 52 5.59 -8.06 4.46
CA ILE A 52 6.01 -9.21 5.28
C ILE A 52 4.78 -9.77 5.99
N TYR A 53 4.17 -8.96 6.84
CA TYR A 53 2.91 -9.27 7.50
C TYR A 53 2.07 -8.01 7.69
N THR A 54 0.74 -8.16 7.65
CA THR A 54 -0.21 -7.04 7.59
C THR A 54 -0.08 -6.07 8.76
N ARG A 55 0.31 -6.55 9.94
CA ARG A 55 0.58 -5.70 11.12
C ARG A 55 1.73 -4.70 10.93
N LEU A 56 2.61 -4.86 9.94
CA LEU A 56 3.57 -3.80 9.56
C LEU A 56 3.04 -2.97 8.40
N SER A 57 2.54 -3.63 7.37
CA SER A 57 2.11 -3.00 6.13
C SER A 57 1.27 -3.97 5.31
N ASN A 58 0.29 -3.43 4.60
CA ASN A 58 -0.59 -4.18 3.70
C ASN A 58 -0.88 -3.34 2.45
N PRO A 59 -0.90 -3.92 1.23
CA PRO A 59 -1.09 -3.14 0.00
C PRO A 59 -2.42 -2.38 -0.06
N THR A 60 -3.51 -2.96 0.47
CA THR A 60 -4.81 -2.28 0.52
C THR A 60 -4.78 -1.10 1.50
N LEU A 61 -4.13 -1.27 2.66
CA LEU A 61 -4.00 -0.20 3.65
C LEU A 61 -3.06 0.91 3.19
N LYS A 62 -2.00 0.57 2.45
CA LYS A 62 -1.04 1.54 1.90
C LYS A 62 -1.71 2.58 0.99
N ILE A 63 -2.69 2.17 0.19
CA ILE A 63 -3.47 3.10 -0.64
C ILE A 63 -4.25 4.10 0.21
N LEU A 64 -4.84 3.65 1.33
CA LEU A 64 -5.50 4.54 2.28
C LEU A 64 -4.50 5.51 2.91
N GLU A 65 -3.33 5.02 3.33
CA GLU A 65 -2.28 5.85 3.91
C GLU A 65 -1.83 6.98 2.98
N GLU A 66 -1.53 6.63 1.73
CA GLU A 66 -1.12 7.61 0.73
C GLU A 66 -2.21 8.62 0.40
N LYS A 67 -3.47 8.17 0.36
CA LYS A 67 -4.61 9.06 0.15
C LYS A 67 -4.77 10.02 1.32
N MET A 68 -4.73 9.54 2.56
CA MET A 68 -4.86 10.38 3.75
C MET A 68 -3.71 11.37 3.89
N ALA A 69 -2.48 10.95 3.61
CA ALA A 69 -1.32 11.83 3.59
C ALA A 69 -1.44 12.95 2.53
N SER A 70 -2.19 12.72 1.43
CA SER A 70 -2.47 13.76 0.43
C SER A 70 -3.57 14.74 0.83
N LEU A 71 -4.40 14.41 1.82
CA LEU A 71 -5.56 15.19 2.26
C LEU A 71 -5.33 15.92 3.59
N CYS A 72 -4.40 15.45 4.42
CA CYS A 72 -4.10 16.02 5.73
C CYS A 72 -2.70 16.69 5.77
N PRO A 73 -2.43 17.61 6.73
CA PRO A 73 -1.11 18.19 6.97
C PRO A 73 -0.03 17.10 7.24
N PRO A 74 1.28 17.42 7.23
CA PRO A 74 2.35 16.43 7.11
C PRO A 74 2.53 15.62 8.40
N ILE A 75 1.69 14.60 8.56
CA ILE A 75 1.83 13.52 9.52
C ILE A 75 1.92 12.24 8.70
N ASN A 76 2.92 11.40 8.97
CA ASN A 76 2.97 10.05 8.43
C ASN A 76 1.78 9.28 9.03
N PHE A 77 0.67 9.28 8.30
CA PHE A 77 -0.50 8.50 8.65
C PHE A 77 -0.17 7.04 8.38
N VAL A 78 -0.21 6.25 9.45
CA VAL A 78 0.04 4.80 9.42
C VAL A 78 -1.22 4.13 9.93
N VAL A 79 -1.69 3.13 9.18
CA VAL A 79 -2.80 2.29 9.61
C VAL A 79 -2.21 1.16 10.45
N LEU A 80 -2.25 1.31 11.77
CA LEU A 80 -1.81 0.31 12.75
C LEU A 80 -2.88 -0.75 13.04
#